data_AF-A0A939MEK0-F1
#
_entry.id   AF-A0A939MEK0-F1
#
_cell.length_a   1.000
_cell.length_b   1.000
_cell.length_c   1.000
_cell.angle_alpha   90.00
_cell.angle_beta   90.00
_cell.angle_gamma   90.00
#
_symmetry.space_group_name_H-M   'P 1'
#
loop_
_entity.id
_entity.type
_entity.pdbx_description
1 polymer ?
#
loop_
_entity_poly.entity_id
_entity_poly.type
_entity_poly.pdbx_seq_one_letter_code
_entity_poly.pdbx_strand_id
1 'polypeptide(L)'
;MSGVLIIGDNERAAIAEAIRSALAKPMPWEKMRQLIVDDRDNPSNTLTLDERPDSGRIDALRREYPTYPVKLGSYVAAISFEEQPSGLFRHISISSANPGKAPNEHAVRMVLEAFGFSGYPPSRPYRVWVEHYEPGRVAINFVELEPS
;
A
#
# COMPACT_ATOMS: atom_id res chain seq x y z
N MET A 1 -3.65 16.40 17.72
CA MET A 1 -4.34 15.14 18.09
C MET A 1 -3.83 14.03 17.19
N SER A 2 -3.54 12.87 17.75
CA SER A 2 -3.30 11.63 16.99
C SER A 2 -4.57 11.27 16.20
N GLY A 3 -4.40 10.60 15.06
CA GLY A 3 -5.54 10.11 14.28
C GLY A 3 -6.37 9.10 15.08
N VAL A 4 -7.64 8.93 14.69
CA VAL A 4 -8.54 7.88 15.18
C VAL A 4 -8.53 6.74 14.17
N LEU A 5 -8.29 5.51 14.64
CA LEU A 5 -8.42 4.28 13.87
C LEU A 5 -9.74 3.58 14.24
N ILE A 6 -10.51 3.18 13.23
CA ILE A 6 -11.77 2.45 13.42
C ILE A 6 -11.72 1.18 12.57
N ILE A 7 -11.94 0.03 13.21
CA ILE A 7 -12.03 -1.30 12.57
C ILE A 7 -13.19 -2.07 13.23
N GLY A 8 -14.42 -1.68 12.90
CA GLY A 8 -15.64 -2.38 13.30
C GLY A 8 -16.12 -3.36 12.23
N ASP A 9 -17.36 -3.85 12.37
CA ASP A 9 -17.93 -4.84 11.43
C ASP A 9 -18.04 -4.29 10.00
N ASN A 10 -18.40 -3.01 9.86
CA ASN A 10 -18.48 -2.35 8.58
C ASN A 10 -17.11 -2.23 7.90
N GLU A 11 -16.08 -1.81 8.63
CA GLU A 11 -14.73 -1.72 8.09
C GLU A 11 -14.18 -3.11 7.77
N ARG A 12 -14.46 -4.14 8.58
CA ARG A 12 -14.05 -5.52 8.27
C ARG A 12 -14.70 -6.04 6.98
N ALA A 13 -15.98 -5.75 6.77
CA ALA A 13 -16.66 -6.09 5.53
C ALA A 13 -16.05 -5.35 4.32
N ALA A 14 -15.72 -4.08 4.48
CA ALA A 14 -15.06 -3.28 3.44
C ALA A 14 -13.64 -3.77 3.14
N ILE A 15 -12.86 -4.16 4.17
CA ILE A 15 -11.53 -4.76 4.01
C ILE A 15 -11.64 -6.07 3.22
N ALA A 16 -12.57 -6.96 3.61
CA ALA A 16 -12.76 -8.23 2.92
C ALA A 16 -13.15 -8.04 1.44
N GLU A 17 -14.02 -7.06 1.15
CA GLU A 17 -14.37 -6.71 -0.23
C GLU A 17 -13.19 -6.13 -1.00
N ALA A 18 -12.44 -5.21 -0.39
CA ALA A 18 -11.26 -4.62 -1.02
C ALA A 18 -10.19 -5.67 -1.35
N ILE A 19 -9.94 -6.62 -0.45
CA ILE A 19 -9.01 -7.74 -0.68
C ILE A 19 -9.50 -8.61 -1.84
N ARG A 20 -10.78 -9.02 -1.85
CA ARG A 20 -11.33 -9.81 -2.97
C ARG A 20 -11.20 -9.10 -4.30
N SER A 21 -11.60 -7.83 -4.34
CA SER A 21 -11.56 -7.01 -5.55
C SER A 21 -10.13 -6.79 -6.04
N ALA A 22 -9.18 -6.59 -5.12
CA ALA A 22 -7.76 -6.47 -5.45
C ALA A 22 -7.17 -7.78 -5.99
N LEU A 23 -7.50 -8.91 -5.36
CA LEU A 23 -7.03 -10.23 -5.77
C LEU A 23 -7.62 -10.67 -7.12
N ALA A 24 -8.83 -10.22 -7.46
CA ALA A 24 -9.46 -10.53 -8.75
C ALA A 24 -8.76 -9.86 -9.95
N LYS A 25 -7.92 -8.85 -9.70
CA LYS A 25 -7.23 -8.09 -10.75
C LYS A 25 -5.81 -7.70 -10.32
N PRO A 26 -4.90 -8.67 -10.13
CA PRO A 26 -3.52 -8.38 -9.80
C PRO A 26 -2.86 -7.62 -10.96
N MET A 27 -1.90 -6.75 -10.65
CA MET A 27 -1.07 -6.10 -11.64
C MET A 27 -0.02 -7.09 -12.16
N PRO A 28 0.01 -7.38 -13.48
CA PRO A 28 1.01 -8.28 -14.05
C PRO A 28 2.43 -7.72 -13.92
N TRP A 29 3.41 -8.61 -13.82
CA TRP A 29 4.81 -8.23 -13.61
C TRP A 29 5.34 -7.28 -14.71
N GLU A 30 4.94 -7.51 -15.95
CA GLU A 30 5.34 -6.72 -17.11
C GLU A 30 4.86 -5.26 -17.02
N LYS A 31 3.76 -5.03 -16.29
CA LYS A 31 3.21 -3.71 -16.00
C LYS A 31 3.88 -3.14 -14.74
N MET A 32 4.01 -3.95 -13.69
CA MET A 32 4.61 -3.54 -12.42
C MET A 32 6.05 -3.05 -12.59
N ARG A 33 6.88 -3.74 -13.38
CA ARG A 33 8.27 -3.34 -13.67
C ARG A 33 8.41 -1.94 -14.29
N GLN A 34 7.32 -1.37 -14.81
CA GLN A 34 7.30 -0.02 -15.40
C GLN A 34 7.10 1.07 -14.32
N LEU A 35 6.66 0.68 -13.13
CA LEU A 35 6.35 1.55 -12.00
C LEU A 35 7.42 1.49 -10.91
N ILE A 36 8.20 0.40 -10.86
CA ILE A 36 9.24 0.20 -9.86
C ILE A 36 10.35 1.22 -10.03
N VAL A 37 10.67 1.91 -8.95
CA VAL A 37 11.91 2.67 -8.81
C VAL A 37 12.96 1.72 -8.26
N ASP A 38 14.00 1.51 -9.06
CA ASP A 38 15.14 0.68 -8.69
C ASP A 38 16.13 1.51 -7.87
N ASP A 39 16.08 1.35 -6.56
CA ASP A 39 16.94 2.06 -5.61
C ASP A 39 18.07 1.19 -5.04
N ARG A 40 18.41 0.07 -5.71
CA ARG A 40 19.45 -0.87 -5.24
C ARG A 40 20.80 -0.21 -4.99
N ASP A 41 21.15 0.78 -5.79
CA ASP A 41 22.43 1.50 -5.66
C ASP A 41 22.40 2.62 -4.60
N ASN A 42 21.20 3.08 -4.21
CA ASN A 42 21.02 4.13 -3.21
C ASN A 42 19.70 3.97 -2.43
N PRO A 43 19.63 3.00 -1.49
CA PRO A 43 18.40 2.67 -0.79
C PRO A 43 18.01 3.77 0.21
N SER A 44 16.94 4.51 -0.08
CA SER A 44 16.49 5.64 0.76
C SER A 44 15.31 5.28 1.67
N ASN A 45 14.66 4.12 1.47
CA ASN A 45 13.38 3.73 2.06
C ASN A 45 12.30 4.85 1.99
N THR A 46 12.50 5.82 1.09
CA THR A 46 11.68 7.01 0.94
C THR A 46 11.56 7.33 -0.54
N LEU A 47 10.37 7.17 -1.09
CA LEU A 47 10.07 7.54 -2.47
C LEU A 47 9.48 8.96 -2.50
N THR A 48 10.22 9.88 -3.10
CA THR A 48 9.80 11.26 -3.31
C THR A 48 9.05 11.41 -4.63
N LEU A 49 8.36 12.55 -4.80
CA LEU A 49 7.56 12.81 -6.00
C LEU A 49 8.42 12.88 -7.28
N ASP A 50 9.65 13.36 -7.17
CA ASP A 50 10.56 13.57 -8.31
C ASP A 50 11.17 12.25 -8.82
N GLU A 51 11.12 11.20 -7.99
CA GLU A 51 11.60 9.85 -8.35
C GLU A 51 10.54 9.04 -9.12
N ARG A 52 9.33 9.58 -9.28
CA ARG A 52 8.24 8.87 -9.96
C ARG A 52 8.46 8.83 -11.48
N PRO A 53 8.26 7.66 -12.11
CA PRO A 53 8.18 7.56 -13.57
C PRO A 53 7.10 8.47 -14.18
N ASP A 54 7.12 8.64 -15.51
CA ASP A 54 6.16 9.43 -16.29
C ASP A 54 4.70 9.34 -15.75
N SER A 55 4.21 10.45 -15.20
CA SER A 55 2.93 10.54 -14.49
C SER A 55 1.72 10.16 -15.34
N GLY A 56 1.74 10.47 -16.64
CA GLY A 56 0.65 10.13 -17.55
C GLY A 56 0.50 8.62 -17.75
N ARG A 57 1.62 7.90 -17.78
CA ARG A 57 1.64 6.43 -17.88
C ARG A 57 1.22 5.77 -16.57
N ILE A 58 1.67 6.32 -15.44
CA ILE A 58 1.26 5.85 -14.10
C ILE A 58 -0.26 5.93 -13.95
N ASP A 59 -0.86 7.04 -14.36
CA ASP A 59 -2.31 7.24 -14.24
C ASP A 59 -3.12 6.28 -15.12
N ALA A 60 -2.60 5.92 -16.29
CA ALA A 60 -3.22 4.91 -17.14
C ALA A 60 -3.15 3.51 -16.51
N LEU A 61 -1.99 3.15 -15.98
CA LEU A 61 -1.80 1.86 -15.29
C LEU A 61 -2.65 1.75 -14.01
N ARG A 62 -2.76 2.82 -13.23
CA ARG A 62 -3.63 2.87 -12.03
C ARG A 62 -5.11 2.77 -12.36
N ARG A 63 -5.54 3.23 -13.54
CA ARG A 63 -6.92 3.02 -14.01
C ARG A 63 -7.16 1.57 -14.45
N GLU A 64 -6.17 0.95 -15.08
CA GLU A 64 -6.24 -0.44 -15.52
C GLU A 64 -6.17 -1.40 -14.32
N TYR A 65 -5.28 -1.16 -13.36
CA TYR A 65 -5.06 -1.97 -12.15
C TYR A 65 -5.23 -1.08 -10.91
N PRO A 66 -6.48 -0.84 -10.48
CA PRO A 66 -6.76 0.06 -9.37
C PRO A 66 -6.29 -0.53 -8.04
N THR A 67 -5.92 0.37 -7.13
CA THR A 67 -5.88 0.07 -5.70
C THR A 67 -7.27 0.27 -5.10
N TYR A 68 -7.57 -0.45 -4.03
CA TYR A 68 -8.90 -0.45 -3.42
C TYR A 68 -8.84 0.23 -2.04
N PRO A 69 -9.24 1.51 -1.95
CA PRO A 69 -9.14 2.28 -0.71
C PRO A 69 -10.26 1.92 0.28
N VAL A 70 -9.89 1.78 1.54
CA VAL A 70 -10.77 1.57 2.69
C VAL A 70 -10.54 2.68 3.71
N LYS A 71 -11.61 3.34 4.14
CA LYS A 71 -11.57 4.36 5.20
C LYS A 71 -11.64 3.69 6.58
N LEU A 72 -10.71 4.02 7.46
CA LEU A 72 -10.56 3.42 8.79
C LEU A 72 -10.49 4.54 9.85
N GLY A 73 -11.57 5.32 9.96
CA GLY A 73 -11.59 6.56 10.73
C GLY A 73 -10.83 7.68 10.03
N SER A 74 -9.76 8.18 10.64
CA SER A 74 -8.90 9.23 10.08
C SER A 74 -7.78 8.71 9.18
N TYR A 75 -7.75 7.40 8.94
CA TYR A 75 -6.78 6.73 8.08
C TYR A 75 -7.45 6.21 6.82
N VAL A 76 -6.67 6.10 5.76
CA VAL A 76 -7.06 5.43 4.51
C VAL A 76 -6.00 4.38 4.21
N ALA A 77 -6.45 3.15 3.97
CA ALA A 77 -5.61 2.04 3.56
C ALA A 77 -6.04 1.59 2.16
N ALA A 78 -5.13 1.59 1.19
CA ALA A 78 -5.41 1.13 -0.17
C ALA A 78 -4.63 -0.15 -0.45
N ILE A 79 -5.33 -1.19 -0.90
CA ILE A 79 -4.74 -2.51 -1.19
C ILE A 79 -4.68 -2.78 -2.70
N SER A 80 -3.59 -3.38 -3.16
CA SER A 80 -3.42 -3.99 -4.48
C SER A 80 -2.70 -5.32 -4.37
N PHE A 81 -2.77 -6.10 -5.44
CA PHE A 81 -1.96 -7.29 -5.64
C PHE A 81 -1.09 -7.11 -6.86
N GLU A 82 0.16 -7.56 -6.77
CA GLU A 82 1.21 -7.29 -7.76
C GLU A 82 1.99 -8.57 -8.00
N GLU A 83 2.08 -9.01 -9.26
CA GLU A 83 2.96 -10.11 -9.63
C GLU A 83 4.41 -9.63 -9.62
N GLN A 84 5.28 -10.42 -9.02
CA GLN A 84 6.73 -10.23 -9.01
C GLN A 84 7.42 -11.56 -9.36
N PRO A 85 8.72 -11.55 -9.71
CA PRO A 85 9.43 -12.79 -10.07
C PRO A 85 9.39 -13.89 -8.99
N SER A 86 9.26 -13.51 -7.71
CA SER A 86 9.18 -14.42 -6.57
C SER A 86 7.75 -14.86 -6.21
N GLY A 87 6.73 -14.37 -6.91
CA GLY A 87 5.33 -14.75 -6.69
C GLY A 87 4.38 -13.55 -6.65
N LEU A 88 3.18 -13.78 -6.16
CA LEU A 88 2.19 -12.73 -5.96
C LEU A 88 2.46 -12.00 -4.65
N PHE A 89 2.48 -10.68 -4.70
CA PHE A 89 2.63 -9.83 -3.53
C PHE A 89 1.33 -9.08 -3.26
N ARG A 90 0.99 -8.94 -1.98
CA ARG A 90 0.00 -7.99 -1.50
C ARG A 90 0.71 -6.68 -1.16
N HIS A 91 0.17 -5.57 -1.61
CA HIS A 91 0.70 -4.24 -1.34
C HIS A 91 -0.38 -3.38 -0.70
N ILE A 92 -0.08 -2.78 0.45
CA ILE A 92 -0.94 -1.83 1.13
C ILE A 92 -0.24 -0.49 1.33
N SER A 93 -0.93 0.58 0.96
CA SER A 93 -0.55 1.96 1.22
C SER A 93 -1.42 2.52 2.33
N ILE A 94 -0.82 2.95 3.44
CA ILE A 94 -1.54 3.46 4.61
C ILE A 94 -1.21 4.94 4.78
N SER A 95 -2.22 5.79 4.79
CA SER A 95 -2.04 7.24 4.92
C SER A 95 -3.01 7.86 5.92
N SER A 96 -2.71 9.08 6.38
CA SER A 96 -3.68 9.88 7.13
C SER A 96 -4.54 10.71 6.18
N ALA A 97 -5.83 10.77 6.45
CA ALA A 97 -6.75 11.71 5.82
C ALA A 97 -6.39 13.17 6.18
N ASN A 98 -5.66 13.39 7.28
CA ASN A 98 -5.21 14.71 7.72
C ASN A 98 -3.89 15.09 7.01
N PRO A 99 -3.83 16.21 6.26
CA PRO A 99 -2.60 16.67 5.61
C PRO A 99 -1.44 16.87 6.60
N GLY A 100 -0.21 16.60 6.16
CA GLY A 100 0.99 16.75 6.99
C GLY A 100 1.10 15.77 8.16
N LYS A 101 0.27 14.71 8.18
CA LYS A 101 0.32 13.64 9.18
C LYS A 101 0.60 12.30 8.51
N ALA A 102 1.47 11.52 9.12
CA ALA A 102 1.71 10.12 8.78
C ALA A 102 1.03 9.21 9.82
N PRO A 103 0.60 7.99 9.44
CA PRO A 103 0.26 6.95 10.39
C PRO A 103 1.43 6.67 11.34
N ASN A 104 1.13 6.44 12.62
CA ASN A 104 2.13 5.96 13.57
C ASN A 104 2.23 4.43 13.49
N GLU A 105 3.30 3.87 14.07
CA GLU A 105 3.56 2.43 14.07
C GLU A 105 2.38 1.60 14.60
N HIS A 106 1.73 2.06 15.67
CA HIS A 106 0.59 1.35 16.26
C HIS A 106 -0.58 1.24 15.29
N ALA A 107 -0.95 2.33 14.62
CA ALA A 107 -2.00 2.33 13.61
C ALA A 107 -1.62 1.45 12.41
N VAL A 108 -0.38 1.55 11.93
CA VAL A 108 0.13 0.70 10.84
C VAL A 108 -0.01 -0.78 11.19
N ARG A 109 0.42 -1.19 12.38
CA ARG A 109 0.34 -2.59 12.82
C ARG A 109 -1.11 -3.10 12.84
N MET A 110 -2.03 -2.34 13.43
CA MET A 110 -3.44 -2.73 13.49
C MET A 110 -4.09 -2.82 12.11
N VAL A 111 -3.71 -1.94 11.18
CA VAL A 111 -4.18 -1.99 9.79
C VAL A 111 -3.62 -3.23 9.09
N LEU A 112 -2.32 -3.51 9.21
CA LEU A 112 -1.70 -4.71 8.64
C LEU A 112 -2.38 -5.99 9.11
N GLU A 113 -2.62 -6.12 10.42
CA GLU A 113 -3.34 -7.24 11.02
C GLU A 113 -4.76 -7.38 10.45
N ALA A 114 -5.49 -6.27 10.30
CA ALA A 114 -6.84 -6.29 9.77
C ALA A 114 -6.92 -6.70 8.30
N PHE A 115 -5.88 -6.41 7.51
CA PHE A 115 -5.75 -6.85 6.12
C PHE A 115 -5.06 -8.23 5.99
N GLY A 116 -4.79 -8.91 7.10
CA GLY A 116 -4.24 -10.27 7.13
C GLY A 116 -2.77 -10.37 6.72
N PHE A 117 -2.01 -9.29 6.79
CA PHE A 117 -0.54 -9.34 6.69
C PHE A 117 0.02 -10.11 7.89
N SER A 118 1.27 -10.58 7.82
CA SER A 118 1.84 -11.42 8.88
C SER A 118 2.11 -10.71 10.22
N GLY A 119 1.70 -9.44 10.32
CA GLY A 119 1.90 -8.60 11.49
C GLY A 119 3.23 -7.86 11.44
N TYR A 120 3.67 -7.37 12.60
CA TYR A 120 4.94 -6.67 12.76
C TYR A 120 5.72 -7.27 13.95
N PRO A 121 6.95 -7.77 13.75
CA PRO A 121 7.68 -7.80 12.48
C PRO A 121 7.10 -8.84 11.50
N PRO A 122 7.26 -8.63 10.19
CA PRO A 122 6.71 -9.53 9.17
C PRO A 122 7.52 -10.81 9.06
N SER A 123 6.85 -11.93 8.82
CA SER A 123 7.48 -13.26 8.74
C SER A 123 7.78 -13.74 7.31
N ARG A 124 7.22 -13.07 6.30
CA ARG A 124 7.39 -13.39 4.87
C ARG A 124 8.25 -12.34 4.19
N PRO A 125 8.82 -12.60 3.00
CA PRO A 125 9.55 -11.59 2.23
C PRO A 125 8.71 -10.31 2.09
N TYR A 126 9.28 -9.19 2.52
CA TYR A 126 8.58 -7.92 2.60
C TYR A 126 9.48 -6.74 2.29
N ARG A 127 8.86 -5.60 1.97
CA ARG A 127 9.52 -4.29 1.91
C ARG A 127 8.60 -3.22 2.48
N VAL A 128 9.19 -2.26 3.20
CA VAL A 128 8.48 -1.10 3.76
C VAL A 128 9.19 0.16 3.29
N TRP A 129 8.42 1.16 2.88
CA TRP A 129 8.96 2.47 2.54
C TRP A 129 7.94 3.57 2.81
N VAL A 130 8.45 4.78 2.94
CA VAL A 130 7.64 6.00 2.99
C VAL A 130 7.48 6.52 1.56
N GLU A 131 6.28 6.94 1.17
CA GLU A 131 6.05 7.55 -0.14
C GLU A 131 5.36 8.90 -0.01
N HIS A 132 5.89 9.90 -0.69
CA HIS A 132 5.23 11.17 -0.89
C HIS A 132 4.34 11.05 -2.13
N TYR A 133 3.02 10.94 -1.93
CA TYR A 133 2.12 10.65 -3.04
C TYR A 133 1.43 11.86 -3.65
N GLU A 134 1.37 12.95 -2.90
CA GLU A 134 0.94 14.30 -3.29
C GLU A 134 1.70 15.32 -2.42
N PRO A 135 1.76 16.61 -2.80
CA PRO A 135 2.38 17.64 -1.96
C PRO A 135 1.81 17.65 -0.53
N GLY A 136 2.68 17.39 0.46
CA GLY A 136 2.31 17.34 1.88
C GLY A 136 1.53 16.09 2.31
N ARG A 137 1.42 15.07 1.45
CA ARG A 137 0.77 13.79 1.73
C ARG A 137 1.79 12.66 1.72
N VAL A 138 1.73 11.84 2.75
CA VAL A 138 2.65 10.73 2.97
C VAL A 138 1.88 9.45 3.22
N ALA A 139 2.32 8.36 2.60
CA ALA A 139 1.87 7.01 2.89
C ALA A 139 3.03 6.17 3.43
N ILE A 140 2.70 5.22 4.30
CA ILE A 140 3.57 4.09 4.62
C ILE A 140 3.11 2.95 3.72
N ASN A 141 4.00 2.52 2.84
CA ASN A 141 3.76 1.39 1.96
C ASN A 141 4.37 0.14 2.55
N PHE A 142 3.65 -0.95 2.37
CA PHE A 142 4.04 -2.25 2.85
C PHE A 142 3.69 -3.27 1.78
N VAL A 143 4.70 -3.99 1.28
CA VAL A 143 4.53 -5.07 0.31
C VAL A 143 5.02 -6.38 0.91
N GLU A 144 4.25 -7.44 0.75
CA GLU A 144 4.52 -8.76 1.34
C GLU A 144 4.17 -9.87 0.37
N LEU A 145 4.95 -10.95 0.37
CA LEU A 145 4.61 -12.16 -0.38
C LEU A 145 3.27 -12.74 0.11
N GLU A 146 2.35 -12.99 -0.82
CA GLU A 146 1.06 -13.61 -0.56
C GLU A 146 1.24 -15.03 -0.01
N PRO A 147 0.46 -15.47 1.00
CA PRO A 147 0.56 -16.84 1.47
C PRO A 147 0.01 -17.78 0.38
N SER A 148 0.69 -18.91 0.22
CA SER A 148 0.33 -19.96 -0.73
C SER A 148 -1.01 -20.61 -0.40
#